data_AF-A0A5T1YPU9-F1
#
_entry.id   AF-A0A5T1YPU9-F1
#
_cell.length_a   1.000
_cell.length_b   1.000
_cell.length_c   1.000
_cell.angle_alpha   90.00
_cell.angle_beta   90.00
_cell.angle_gamma   90.00
#
_symmetry.space_group_name_H-M   'P 1'
#
loop_
_entity.id
_entity.type
_entity.pdbx_description
1 polymer ?
#
loop_
_entity_poly.entity_id
_entity_poly.type
_entity_poly.pdbx_seq_one_letter_code
_entity_poly.pdbx_strand_id
1 'polypeptide(L)'
;MNTQNTLKKHLIKIIHTLRKDTNLSDDESYRWVLNERYGKASSKDLSIDELRDFAITLGYDEKFLKKQNTKKARYFKKENTKSGRATKKQLNMIQAIWSKNAKNPTQWALREFINNIVKKRP
;
A
#
# COMPACT_ATOMS: atom_id res chain seq x y z
N MET A 1 -1.29 -31.26 1.95
CA MET A 1 -1.21 -30.16 2.95
C MET A 1 -2.51 -29.38 2.93
N ASN A 2 -3.19 -29.21 4.08
CA ASN A 2 -4.45 -28.46 4.16
C ASN A 2 -4.23 -26.95 3.96
N THR A 3 -4.93 -26.36 3.00
CA THR A 3 -4.88 -24.93 2.62
C THR A 3 -5.20 -23.98 3.80
N GLN A 4 -6.03 -24.43 4.74
CA GLN A 4 -6.33 -23.68 5.96
C GLN A 4 -5.12 -23.57 6.90
N ASN A 5 -4.34 -24.65 7.03
CA ASN A 5 -3.15 -24.66 7.88
C ASN A 5 -2.02 -23.81 7.29
N THR A 6 -1.92 -23.69 5.97
CA THR A 6 -0.94 -22.82 5.32
C THR A 6 -1.31 -21.34 5.48
N LEU A 7 -2.60 -21.00 5.37
CA LEU A 7 -3.10 -19.65 5.63
C LEU A 7 -2.89 -19.23 7.09
N LYS A 8 -3.23 -20.10 8.05
CA LYS A 8 -3.02 -19.85 9.48
C LYS A 8 -1.54 -19.56 9.79
N LYS A 9 -0.63 -20.38 9.27
CA LYS A 9 0.83 -20.16 9.43
C LYS A 9 1.30 -18.85 8.80
N HIS A 10 0.73 -18.47 7.66
CA HIS A 10 1.08 -17.21 6.98
C HIS A 10 0.64 -15.98 7.79
N LEU A 11 -0.59 -15.99 8.31
CA LEU A 11 -1.12 -14.91 9.14
C LEU A 11 -0.31 -14.71 10.42
N ILE A 12 0.06 -15.80 11.09
CA ILE A 12 0.93 -15.74 12.27
C ILE A 12 2.26 -15.08 11.94
N LYS A 13 2.89 -15.41 10.80
CA LYS A 13 4.14 -14.76 10.37
C LYS A 13 3.95 -13.26 10.14
N ILE A 14 2.88 -12.86 9.47
CA ILE A 14 2.55 -11.44 9.24
C ILE A 14 2.43 -10.69 10.57
N ILE A 15 1.68 -11.24 11.52
CA ILE A 15 1.51 -10.65 12.86
C ILE A 15 2.86 -10.50 13.55
N HIS A 16 3.75 -11.50 13.48
CA HIS A 16 5.09 -11.40 14.07
C HIS A 16 6.00 -10.38 13.36
N THR A 17 5.81 -10.14 12.06
CA THR A 17 6.51 -9.06 11.36
C THR A 17 5.96 -7.71 11.78
N LEU A 18 4.64 -7.53 11.73
CA LEU A 18 3.98 -6.26 12.06
C LEU A 18 4.19 -5.87 13.52
N ARG A 19 4.19 -6.84 14.46
CA ARG A 19 4.41 -6.52 15.87
C ARG A 19 5.75 -5.80 16.10
N LYS A 20 6.78 -6.13 15.32
CA LYS A 20 8.11 -5.49 15.40
C LYS A 20 8.09 -4.05 14.92
N ASP A 21 7.26 -3.76 13.93
CA ASP A 21 7.11 -2.43 13.36
C ASP A 21 6.15 -1.56 14.19
N THR A 22 5.27 -2.19 14.97
CA THR A 22 4.41 -1.53 15.97
C THR A 22 5.07 -1.45 17.35
N ASN A 23 4.52 -0.65 18.27
CA ASN A 23 5.00 -0.52 19.65
C ASN A 23 4.76 -1.78 20.54
N LEU A 24 4.60 -2.97 19.91
CA LEU A 24 4.36 -4.28 20.51
C LEU A 24 5.56 -5.22 20.29
N SER A 25 6.75 -4.65 20.24
CA SER A 25 8.00 -5.42 20.13
C SER A 25 8.22 -6.30 21.38
N ASP A 26 7.73 -5.84 22.52
CA ASP A 26 7.78 -6.55 23.80
C ASP A 26 6.76 -7.71 23.89
N ASP A 27 7.22 -8.86 24.39
CA ASP A 27 6.41 -10.08 24.45
C ASP A 27 5.30 -10.00 25.50
N GLU A 28 5.50 -9.28 26.60
CA GLU A 28 4.47 -9.10 27.64
C GLU A 28 3.35 -8.19 27.14
N SER A 29 3.70 -7.07 26.51
CA SER A 29 2.75 -6.17 25.86
C SER A 29 1.93 -6.89 24.77
N TYR A 30 2.59 -7.75 23.98
CA TYR A 30 1.94 -8.57 22.97
C TYR A 30 0.95 -9.59 23.56
N ARG A 31 1.35 -10.30 24.62
CA ARG A 31 0.47 -11.25 25.32
C ARG A 31 -0.71 -10.57 25.98
N TRP A 32 -0.48 -9.41 26.58
CA TRP A 32 -1.52 -8.61 27.21
C TRP A 32 -2.60 -8.23 26.19
N VAL A 33 -2.23 -7.72 25.02
CA VAL A 33 -3.21 -7.37 23.95
C VAL A 33 -3.98 -8.59 23.45
N LEU A 34 -3.32 -9.74 23.32
CA LEU A 34 -4.01 -10.99 22.92
C LEU A 34 -5.01 -11.47 23.97
N ASN A 35 -4.64 -11.36 25.24
CA ASN A 35 -5.49 -11.76 26.35
C ASN A 35 -6.67 -10.81 26.51
N GLU A 36 -6.44 -9.51 26.43
CA GLU A 36 -7.49 -8.49 26.57
C GLU A 36 -8.54 -8.57 25.45
N ARG A 37 -8.08 -8.83 24.22
CA ARG A 37 -8.95 -8.76 23.03
C ARG A 37 -9.61 -10.09 22.67
N TYR A 38 -8.96 -11.21 22.98
CA TYR A 38 -9.42 -12.55 22.58
C TYR A 38 -9.44 -13.56 23.73
N GLY A 39 -8.99 -13.21 24.94
CA GLY A 39 -8.87 -14.13 26.06
C GLY A 39 -7.81 -15.22 25.85
N LYS A 40 -6.81 -14.97 24.99
CA LYS A 40 -5.82 -15.99 24.56
C LYS A 40 -4.41 -15.56 24.85
N ALA A 41 -3.58 -16.52 25.29
CA ALA A 41 -2.18 -16.29 25.62
C ALA A 41 -1.25 -16.31 24.39
N SER A 42 -1.70 -16.88 23.26
CA SER A 42 -0.85 -17.09 22.08
C SER A 42 -1.60 -16.92 20.76
N SER A 43 -0.89 -16.42 19.76
CA SER A 43 -1.42 -16.31 18.40
C SER A 43 -1.63 -17.65 17.70
N LYS A 44 -1.06 -18.74 18.25
CA LYS A 44 -1.35 -20.11 17.77
C LYS A 44 -2.76 -20.57 18.11
N ASP A 45 -3.32 -20.03 19.20
CA ASP A 45 -4.64 -20.42 19.72
C ASP A 45 -5.77 -19.62 19.06
N LEU A 46 -5.42 -18.60 18.26
CA LEU A 46 -6.37 -17.82 17.49
C LEU A 46 -6.95 -18.63 16.32
N SER A 47 -8.23 -18.37 16.02
CA SER A 47 -8.91 -18.80 14.81
C SER A 47 -8.40 -17.99 13.61
N ILE A 48 -8.70 -18.45 12.39
CA ILE A 48 -8.27 -17.73 11.17
C ILE A 48 -8.89 -16.33 11.09
N ASP A 49 -10.12 -16.17 11.56
CA ASP A 49 -10.82 -14.89 11.53
C ASP A 49 -10.31 -13.93 12.61
N GLU A 50 -10.00 -14.43 13.80
CA GLU A 50 -9.33 -13.65 14.85
C GLU A 50 -7.91 -13.22 14.43
N LEU A 51 -7.18 -14.10 13.73
CA LEU A 51 -5.86 -13.76 13.18
C LEU A 51 -5.95 -12.66 12.11
N ARG A 52 -7.01 -12.67 11.29
CA ARG A 52 -7.25 -11.61 10.29
C ARG A 52 -7.56 -10.29 10.96
N ASP A 53 -8.48 -10.29 11.92
CA ASP A 53 -8.87 -9.09 12.65
C ASP A 53 -7.68 -8.49 13.42
N PHE A 54 -6.87 -9.35 14.04
CA PHE A 54 -5.66 -8.91 14.73
C PHE A 54 -4.61 -8.34 13.77
N ALA A 55 -4.38 -8.98 12.62
CA ALA A 55 -3.48 -8.45 11.61
C ALA A 55 -3.94 -7.06 11.12
N ILE A 56 -5.24 -6.87 10.85
CA ILE A 56 -5.80 -5.57 10.44
C ILE A 56 -5.55 -4.50 11.50
N THR A 57 -5.76 -4.84 12.77
CA THR A 57 -5.53 -3.94 13.91
C THR A 57 -4.07 -3.49 14.00
N LEU A 58 -3.13 -4.38 13.63
CA LEU A 58 -1.70 -4.06 13.54
C LEU A 58 -1.31 -3.30 12.25
N GLY A 59 -2.28 -2.90 11.43
CA GLY A 59 -2.05 -2.14 10.19
C GLY A 59 -1.91 -2.99 8.92
N TYR A 60 -2.29 -4.27 8.96
CA TYR A 60 -2.33 -5.09 7.76
C TYR A 60 -3.48 -4.66 6.84
N ASP A 61 -3.16 -4.16 5.64
CA ASP A 61 -4.18 -3.74 4.68
C ASP A 61 -4.95 -4.97 4.15
N GLU A 62 -6.24 -5.05 4.44
CA GLU A 62 -7.14 -6.16 4.08
C GLU A 62 -7.18 -6.43 2.56
N LYS A 63 -6.77 -5.44 1.75
CA LYS A 63 -6.57 -5.55 0.29
C LYS A 63 -5.62 -6.67 -0.11
N PHE A 64 -4.73 -7.13 0.78
CA PHE A 64 -3.83 -8.25 0.52
C PHE A 64 -4.50 -9.61 0.70
N LEU A 65 -5.50 -9.73 1.59
CA LEU A 65 -6.30 -10.93 1.81
C LEU A 65 -7.36 -11.13 0.72
N LYS A 66 -8.07 -10.05 0.35
CA LYS A 66 -9.08 -10.07 -0.73
C LYS A 66 -8.48 -10.37 -2.11
N LYS A 67 -7.15 -10.24 -2.26
CA LYS A 67 -6.42 -10.46 -3.52
C LYS A 67 -6.12 -11.92 -3.84
N GLN A 68 -6.37 -12.87 -2.95
CA GLN A 68 -6.01 -14.27 -3.19
C GLN A 68 -6.80 -14.91 -4.36
N ASN A 69 -7.98 -14.38 -4.71
CA ASN A 69 -8.74 -14.77 -5.91
C ASN A 69 -8.45 -13.91 -7.16
N THR A 70 -7.60 -12.89 -7.07
CA THR A 70 -7.22 -12.08 -8.23
C THR A 70 -5.73 -12.21 -8.48
N LYS A 71 -5.40 -13.13 -9.40
CA LYS A 71 -4.11 -13.28 -10.08
C LYS A 71 -3.26 -12.01 -10.01
N LYS A 72 -2.04 -12.17 -9.48
CA LYS A 72 -0.91 -11.23 -9.58
C LYS A 72 -1.11 -9.92 -8.81
N ALA A 73 -0.69 -9.99 -7.56
CA ALA A 73 0.09 -8.95 -6.90
C ALA A 73 1.20 -8.39 -7.82
N ARG A 74 0.82 -7.53 -8.78
CA ARG A 74 1.69 -6.55 -9.43
C ARG A 74 1.98 -5.45 -8.41
N TYR A 75 2.68 -5.80 -7.33
CA TYR A 75 3.26 -4.80 -6.46
C TYR A 75 4.25 -4.02 -7.31
N PHE A 76 3.95 -2.74 -7.46
CA PHE A 76 4.60 -1.78 -8.35
C PHE A 76 4.48 -2.16 -9.83
N LYS A 77 3.38 -1.75 -10.48
CA LYS A 77 3.56 -1.24 -11.84
C LYS A 77 4.55 -0.08 -11.69
N LYS A 78 5.85 -0.32 -11.93
CA LYS A 78 6.74 0.74 -12.41
C LYS A 78 5.91 1.47 -13.47
N GLU A 79 5.79 2.80 -13.37
CA GLU A 79 5.28 3.55 -14.49
C GLU A 79 6.22 3.20 -15.65
N ASN A 80 5.77 2.31 -16.53
CA ASN A 80 6.48 1.90 -17.74
C ASN A 80 6.40 3.06 -18.72
N THR A 81 7.02 4.16 -18.33
CA THR A 81 7.25 5.29 -19.20
C THR A 81 8.32 4.83 -20.16
N LYS A 82 8.01 4.80 -21.46
CA LYS A 82 9.00 4.49 -22.49
C LYS A 82 10.19 5.43 -22.29
N SER A 83 11.42 4.91 -22.40
CA SER A 83 12.64 5.72 -22.34
C SER A 83 12.48 6.96 -23.23
N GLY A 84 12.78 8.15 -22.70
CA GLY A 84 12.58 9.43 -23.39
C GLY A 84 11.21 10.09 -23.26
N ARG A 85 10.27 9.55 -22.46
CA ARG A 85 9.00 10.22 -22.13
C ARG A 85 8.96 10.65 -20.66
N ALA A 86 8.16 11.68 -20.36
CA ALA A 86 7.91 12.11 -18.98
C ALA A 86 6.96 11.15 -18.27
N THR A 87 7.29 10.80 -17.02
CA THR A 87 6.43 10.03 -16.11
C THR A 87 5.17 10.81 -15.74
N LYS A 88 4.11 10.14 -15.28
CA LYS A 88 2.87 10.83 -14.88
C LYS A 88 3.12 11.78 -13.71
N LYS A 89 4.03 11.39 -12.80
CA LYS A 89 4.46 12.25 -11.69
C LYS A 89 5.14 13.53 -12.18
N GLN A 90 6.01 13.44 -13.18
CA GLN A 90 6.66 14.60 -13.80
C GLN A 90 5.64 15.49 -14.54
N LEU A 91 4.68 14.89 -15.26
CA LEU A 91 3.61 15.64 -15.92
C LEU A 91 2.74 16.42 -14.92
N ASN A 92 2.35 15.78 -13.82
CA ASN A 92 1.58 16.42 -12.75
C ASN A 92 2.36 17.58 -12.10
N MET A 93 3.68 17.43 -11.92
CA MET A 93 4.54 18.48 -11.39
C MET A 93 4.62 19.68 -12.33
N ILE A 94 4.80 19.45 -13.64
CA ILE A 94 4.80 20.52 -14.65
C ILE A 94 3.46 21.27 -14.64
N GLN A 95 2.34 20.54 -14.57
CA GLN A 95 1.01 21.14 -14.51
C GLN A 95 0.80 21.97 -13.22
N ALA A 96 1.30 21.51 -12.08
CA ALA A 96 1.21 22.24 -10.82
C ALA A 96 2.04 23.53 -10.83
N ILE A 97 3.28 23.49 -11.33
CA ILE A 97 4.14 24.67 -11.47
C ILE A 97 3.51 25.69 -12.41
N TRP A 98 2.95 25.24 -13.52
CA TRP A 98 2.26 26.13 -14.46
C TRP A 98 1.01 26.75 -13.83
N SER A 99 0.14 25.94 -13.22
CA SER A 99 -1.12 26.42 -12.62
C SER A 99 -0.87 27.46 -11.52
N LYS A 100 0.25 27.36 -10.78
CA LYS A 100 0.64 28.33 -9.77
C LYS A 100 1.05 29.70 -10.34
N ASN A 101 1.62 29.73 -11.55
CA ASN A 101 2.19 30.93 -12.15
C ASN A 101 1.37 31.49 -13.32
N ALA A 102 0.42 30.72 -13.85
CA ALA A 102 -0.39 31.11 -14.99
C ALA A 102 -1.40 32.19 -14.59
N LYS A 103 -1.36 33.33 -15.29
CA LYS A 103 -2.35 34.41 -15.12
C LYS A 103 -3.76 33.96 -15.56
N ASN A 104 -3.85 33.15 -16.62
CA ASN A 104 -5.10 32.62 -17.17
C ASN A 104 -4.98 31.10 -17.39
N PRO A 105 -5.43 30.26 -16.44
CA PRO A 105 -5.23 28.82 -16.49
C PRO A 105 -6.24 28.12 -17.45
N THR A 106 -6.09 28.34 -18.75
CA THR A 106 -6.88 27.65 -19.78
C THR A 106 -6.15 26.42 -20.34
N GLN A 107 -6.91 25.42 -20.81
CA GLN A 107 -6.33 24.20 -21.41
C GLN A 107 -5.45 24.50 -22.63
N TRP A 108 -5.78 25.54 -23.39
CA TRP A 108 -5.01 25.96 -24.57
C TRP A 108 -3.66 26.57 -24.16
N ALA A 109 -3.63 27.43 -23.15
CA ALA A 109 -2.39 27.99 -22.62
C ALA A 109 -1.47 26.94 -21.97
N LEU A 110 -2.03 25.91 -21.33
CA LEU A 110 -1.26 24.76 -20.84
C LEU A 110 -0.61 23.98 -22.00
N ARG A 111 -1.34 23.81 -23.11
CA ARG A 111 -0.84 23.12 -24.31
C ARG A 111 0.27 23.91 -25.00
N GLU A 112 0.12 25.22 -25.12
CA GLU A 112 1.15 26.13 -25.65
C GLU A 112 2.42 26.10 -24.78
N PHE A 113 2.25 26.12 -23.45
CA PHE A 113 3.36 26.00 -22.50
C PHE A 113 4.13 24.68 -22.65
N ILE A 114 3.41 23.55 -22.76
CA ILE A 114 4.04 22.24 -22.99
C ILE A 114 4.78 22.21 -24.33
N ASN A 115 4.19 22.78 -25.39
CA ASN A 115 4.81 22.89 -26.71
C ASN A 115 6.11 23.71 -26.66
N ASN A 116 6.15 24.80 -25.88
CA ASN A 116 7.35 25.61 -25.66
C ASN A 116 8.46 24.83 -24.93
N ILE A 117 8.12 24.04 -23.90
CA ILE A 117 9.09 23.20 -23.18
C ILE A 117 9.70 22.14 -24.11
N VAL A 118 8.85 21.48 -24.90
CA VAL A 118 9.26 20.37 -25.79
C VAL A 118 9.81 20.90 -27.12
N LYS A 119 9.87 22.23 -27.31
CA LYS A 119 10.29 22.91 -28.55
C LYS A 119 9.53 22.41 -29.79
N LYS A 120 8.29 21.98 -29.61
CA LYS A 120 7.41 21.56 -30.70
C LYS A 120 6.59 22.77 -31.12
N ARG A 121 6.79 23.25 -32.35
CA ARG A 121 5.93 24.33 -32.89
C ARG A 121 4.48 23.81 -33.02
N PRO A 122 3.46 24.64 -32.71
CA PRO A 122 2.05 24.24 -32.73
C PRO A 122 1.61 23.62 -34.05
#